data_AF-A0A7C1ZWA1-F1
#
_entry.id   AF-A0A7C1ZWA1-F1
#
_cell.length_a   1.000
_cell.length_b   1.000
_cell.length_c   1.000
_cell.angle_alpha   90.00
_cell.angle_beta   90.00
_cell.angle_gamma   90.00
#
_symmetry.space_group_name_H-M   'P 1'
#
loop_
_entity.id
_entity.type
_entity.pdbx_description
1 polymer ?
#
loop_
_entity_poly.entity_id
_entity_poly.type
_entity_poly.pdbx_seq_one_letter_code
_entity_poly.pdbx_strand_id
1 'polypeptide(L)'
;DEGNGYYSADSIETSVKLCAAAIDAGATIFNAISVEDVLLKGKQVNGFVINWSSVEVAGLHVDPLSIRAKYCVDATGHAAEVCRIVQRKAGRLNTPTGGIEEEKSMCAEIGEQTVVENTREVYPGLFVAGMAANTVYGAPRMGPIFGGMLLSGKKAAEVILKKL
;
A
#
# COMPACT_ATOMS: atom_id res chain seq x y z
N ASP A 1 1.32 7.03 27.78
CA ASP A 1 1.21 5.63 28.23
C ASP A 1 -0.21 5.47 28.72
N GLU A 2 -0.99 4.63 28.05
CA GLU A 2 -2.39 4.34 28.40
C GLU A 2 -2.49 3.09 29.30
N GLY A 3 -1.36 2.51 29.70
CA GLY A 3 -1.26 1.27 30.45
C GLY A 3 -1.24 0.02 29.55
N ASN A 4 -0.84 -1.11 30.13
CA ASN A 4 -0.82 -2.43 29.46
C ASN A 4 -0.05 -2.48 28.14
N GLY A 5 0.97 -1.62 27.97
CA GLY A 5 1.76 -1.53 26.73
C GLY A 5 1.07 -0.76 25.60
N TYR A 6 -0.02 -0.06 25.87
CA TYR A 6 -0.70 0.82 24.92
C TYR A 6 -0.21 2.26 25.03
N TYR A 7 -0.14 2.94 23.88
CA TYR A 7 0.30 4.32 23.78
C TYR A 7 -0.60 5.09 22.82
N SER A 8 -0.94 6.31 23.19
CA SER A 8 -1.50 7.31 22.28
C SER A 8 -0.41 8.25 21.80
N ALA A 9 -0.54 8.73 20.57
CA ALA A 9 0.30 9.78 20.00
C ALA A 9 -0.59 10.78 19.25
N ASP A 10 -0.16 12.04 19.20
CA ASP A 10 -0.82 13.05 18.38
C ASP A 10 -0.71 12.64 16.90
N SER A 11 -1.85 12.64 16.20
CA SER A 11 -1.92 12.13 14.82
C SER A 11 -1.18 13.02 13.82
N ILE A 12 -1.14 14.33 14.06
CA ILE A 12 -0.43 15.29 13.22
C ILE A 12 1.07 15.15 13.47
N GLU A 13 1.49 15.14 14.74
CA GLU A 13 2.90 14.98 15.10
C GLU A 13 3.48 13.67 14.57
N THR A 14 2.73 12.57 14.72
CA THR A 14 3.12 11.25 14.22
C THR A 14 3.33 11.28 12.70
N SER A 15 2.36 11.82 11.96
CA SER A 15 2.42 11.88 10.50
C SER A 15 3.59 12.73 10.00
N VAL A 16 3.80 13.91 10.61
CA VAL A 16 4.90 14.82 10.25
C VAL A 16 6.25 14.17 10.52
N LYS A 17 6.43 13.55 11.69
CA LYS A 17 7.69 12.88 12.04
C LYS A 17 8.01 11.69 11.15
N LEU A 18 7.01 10.90 10.77
CA LEU A 18 7.18 9.80 9.82
C LEU A 18 7.62 10.31 8.44
N CYS A 19 6.98 11.36 7.93
CA CYS A 19 7.35 11.97 6.66
C CYS A 19 8.77 12.56 6.70
N ALA A 20 9.10 13.32 7.75
CA ALA A 20 10.42 13.89 7.93
C ALA A 20 11.51 12.80 7.99
N ALA A 21 11.30 11.76 8.79
CA ALA A 21 12.24 10.65 8.89
C ALA A 21 12.43 9.89 7.57
N ALA A 22 11.35 9.71 6.78
CA ALA A 22 11.45 9.10 5.45
C ALA A 22 12.28 9.95 4.48
N ILE A 23 12.06 11.27 4.49
CA ILE A 23 12.83 12.22 3.67
C ILE A 23 14.30 12.24 4.09
N ASP A 24 14.58 12.32 5.39
CA ASP A 24 15.94 12.32 5.94
C ASP A 24 16.68 11.02 5.62
N ALA A 25 15.97 9.90 5.52
CA ALA A 25 16.49 8.61 5.08
C ALA A 25 16.71 8.51 3.55
N GLY A 26 16.36 9.55 2.79
CA GLY A 26 16.58 9.66 1.34
C GLY A 26 15.36 9.35 0.46
N ALA A 27 14.16 9.17 1.03
CA ALA A 27 12.95 8.99 0.23
C ALA A 27 12.53 10.33 -0.41
N THR A 28 12.12 10.28 -1.67
CA THR A 28 11.47 11.42 -2.34
C THR A 28 9.95 11.25 -2.28
N ILE A 29 9.23 12.27 -1.82
CA ILE A 29 7.77 12.27 -1.74
C ILE A 29 7.20 13.18 -2.83
N PHE A 30 6.37 12.61 -3.71
CA PHE A 30 5.58 13.35 -4.69
C PHE A 30 4.13 13.39 -4.21
N ASN A 31 3.68 14.54 -3.71
CA ASN A 31 2.29 14.77 -3.33
C ASN A 31 1.47 15.30 -4.51
N ALA A 32 0.13 15.25 -4.41
CA ALA A 32 -0.80 15.65 -5.46
C ALA A 32 -0.59 14.90 -6.81
N ILE A 33 -0.13 13.65 -6.70
CA ILE A 33 0.02 12.71 -7.81
C ILE A 33 -0.87 11.50 -7.55
N SER A 34 -1.61 11.08 -8.57
CA SER A 34 -2.42 9.86 -8.57
C SER A 34 -1.75 8.79 -9.44
N VAL A 35 -1.91 7.52 -9.05
CA VAL A 35 -1.52 6.36 -9.87
C VAL A 35 -2.74 5.91 -10.66
N GLU A 36 -2.72 6.07 -11.98
CA GLU A 36 -3.84 5.69 -12.86
C GLU A 36 -3.67 4.29 -13.45
N ASP A 37 -2.42 3.82 -13.60
CA ASP A 37 -2.11 2.50 -14.14
C ASP A 37 -0.73 1.99 -13.69
N VAL A 38 -0.38 0.77 -14.12
CA VAL A 38 0.93 0.16 -13.86
C VAL A 38 1.74 -0.03 -15.15
N LEU A 39 3.06 0.00 -15.04
CA LEU A 39 3.94 -0.46 -16.11
C LEU A 39 4.15 -1.97 -16.00
N LEU A 40 4.14 -2.68 -17.14
CA LEU A 40 4.45 -4.10 -17.22
C LEU A 40 5.71 -4.36 -18.05
N LYS A 41 6.57 -5.23 -17.55
CA LYS A 41 7.63 -5.90 -18.32
C LYS A 41 7.35 -7.39 -18.34
N GLY A 42 6.75 -7.88 -19.43
CA GLY A 42 6.19 -9.24 -19.46
C GLY A 42 5.01 -9.34 -18.49
N LYS A 43 5.11 -10.22 -17.49
CA LYS A 43 4.11 -10.40 -16.42
C LYS A 43 4.52 -9.75 -15.09
N GLN A 44 5.52 -8.88 -15.09
CA GLN A 44 6.02 -8.22 -13.88
C GLN A 44 5.65 -6.74 -13.88
N VAL A 45 5.05 -6.26 -12.80
CA VAL A 45 4.87 -4.83 -12.54
C VAL A 45 6.25 -4.21 -12.28
N ASN A 46 6.59 -3.16 -13.04
CA ASN A 46 7.90 -2.53 -12.98
C ASN A 46 7.84 -0.99 -12.94
N GLY A 47 6.73 -0.46 -12.44
CA GLY A 47 6.53 0.98 -12.30
C GLY A 47 5.06 1.38 -12.32
N PHE A 48 4.83 2.68 -12.34
CA PHE A 48 3.52 3.31 -12.31
C PHE A 48 3.33 4.25 -13.49
N VAL A 49 2.09 4.33 -13.94
CA VAL A 49 1.59 5.41 -14.79
C VAL A 49 0.90 6.40 -13.86
N ILE A 50 1.37 7.64 -13.87
CA ILE A 50 1.01 8.67 -12.91
C ILE A 50 0.45 9.90 -13.60
N ASN A 51 -0.44 10.59 -12.90
CA ASN A 51 -0.96 11.88 -13.32
C ASN A 51 -1.14 12.82 -12.14
N TRP A 52 -1.42 14.07 -12.42
CA TRP A 52 -1.60 15.10 -11.42
C TRP A 52 -3.00 14.90 -10.88
N SER A 53 -3.18 14.79 -9.56
CA SER A 53 -4.51 14.54 -8.99
C SER A 53 -5.51 15.63 -9.38
N SER A 54 -5.06 16.85 -9.67
CA SER A 54 -5.91 17.92 -10.19
C SER A 54 -6.47 17.65 -11.59
N VAL A 55 -5.72 16.96 -12.46
CA VAL A 55 -6.17 16.57 -13.81
C VAL A 55 -7.31 15.55 -13.68
N GLU A 56 -7.13 14.56 -12.80
CA GLU A 56 -8.13 13.55 -12.48
C GLU A 56 -9.40 14.19 -11.90
N VAL A 57 -9.25 15.01 -10.85
CA VAL A 57 -10.37 15.71 -10.19
C VAL A 57 -11.14 16.61 -11.16
N ALA A 58 -10.45 17.27 -12.09
CA ALA A 58 -11.08 18.14 -13.08
C ALA A 58 -11.65 17.38 -14.30
N GLY A 59 -11.42 16.06 -14.41
CA GLY A 59 -11.86 15.26 -15.54
C GLY A 59 -11.23 15.68 -16.87
N LEU A 60 -10.00 16.21 -16.85
CA LEU A 60 -9.31 16.70 -18.04
C LEU A 60 -8.65 15.56 -18.80
N HIS A 61 -8.66 15.64 -20.14
CA HIS A 61 -8.03 14.66 -21.02
C HIS A 61 -6.56 15.02 -21.26
N VAL A 62 -5.72 14.83 -20.24
CA VAL A 62 -4.27 15.02 -20.33
C VAL A 62 -3.58 13.67 -20.16
N ASP A 63 -2.68 13.35 -21.09
CA ASP A 63 -1.94 12.09 -21.06
C ASP A 63 -1.05 11.99 -19.81
N PRO A 64 -0.95 10.79 -19.19
CA PRO A 64 -0.16 10.59 -17.99
C PRO A 64 1.34 10.43 -18.28
N LEU A 65 2.14 10.46 -17.22
CA LEU A 65 3.57 10.14 -17.26
C LEU A 65 3.85 8.74 -16.70
N SER A 66 5.09 8.28 -16.84
CA SER A 66 5.51 6.98 -16.31
C SER A 66 6.76 7.07 -15.44
N ILE A 67 6.77 6.31 -14.34
CA ILE A 67 7.92 6.14 -13.45
C ILE A 67 8.22 4.65 -13.34
N ARG A 68 9.48 4.27 -13.56
CA ARG A 68 9.94 2.88 -13.45
C ARG A 68 10.48 2.59 -12.05
N ALA A 69 10.23 1.38 -11.57
CA ALA A 69 10.75 0.86 -10.32
C ALA A 69 11.14 -0.62 -10.47
N LYS A 70 12.09 -1.09 -9.66
CA LYS A 70 12.40 -2.54 -9.58
C LYS A 70 11.26 -3.32 -8.90
N TYR A 71 10.67 -2.70 -7.87
CA TYR A 71 9.56 -3.20 -7.09
C TYR A 71 8.59 -2.06 -6.78
N CYS A 72 7.30 -2.37 -6.81
CA CYS A 72 6.20 -1.48 -6.48
C CYS A 72 5.51 -1.94 -5.19
N VAL A 73 4.96 -1.00 -4.42
CA VAL A 73 4.18 -1.29 -3.21
C VAL A 73 2.84 -0.59 -3.32
N ASP A 74 1.75 -1.34 -3.17
CA ASP A 74 0.42 -0.81 -2.93
C ASP A 74 0.22 -0.62 -1.42
N ALA A 75 0.28 0.63 -1.00
CA ALA A 75 -0.03 1.08 0.36
C ALA A 75 -1.19 2.09 0.35
N THR A 76 -2.10 1.99 -0.62
CA THR A 76 -3.26 2.92 -0.82
C THR A 76 -4.40 2.70 0.18
N GLY A 77 -4.14 1.95 1.24
CA GLY A 77 -5.10 1.66 2.30
C GLY A 77 -6.26 0.78 1.83
N HIS A 78 -7.45 1.02 2.38
CA HIS A 78 -8.64 0.21 2.13
C HIS A 78 -9.02 0.11 0.64
N ALA A 79 -8.65 1.11 -0.15
CA ALA A 79 -8.99 1.19 -1.57
C ALA A 79 -8.16 0.24 -2.46
N ALA A 80 -6.99 -0.24 -2.01
CA ALA A 80 -6.14 -1.18 -2.75
C ALA A 80 -6.08 -0.87 -4.26
N GLU A 81 -5.88 0.41 -4.59
CA GLU A 81 -6.17 0.99 -5.90
C GLU A 81 -5.30 0.35 -6.99
N VAL A 82 -4.02 0.17 -6.68
CA VAL A 82 -3.05 -0.45 -7.59
C VAL A 82 -3.38 -1.93 -7.81
N CYS A 83 -3.74 -2.66 -6.74
CA CYS A 83 -4.16 -4.05 -6.86
C CYS A 83 -5.44 -4.19 -7.71
N ARG A 84 -6.40 -3.27 -7.58
CA ARG A 84 -7.62 -3.23 -8.41
C ARG A 84 -7.29 -2.98 -9.88
N ILE A 85 -6.35 -2.09 -10.17
CA ILE A 85 -5.82 -1.87 -11.53
C ILE A 85 -5.23 -3.17 -12.09
N VAL A 86 -4.33 -3.82 -11.34
CA VAL A 86 -3.65 -5.05 -11.75
C VAL A 86 -4.63 -6.20 -11.96
N GLN A 87 -5.57 -6.41 -11.03
CA GLN A 87 -6.63 -7.41 -11.17
C GLN A 87 -7.44 -7.21 -12.46
N ARG A 88 -7.79 -5.96 -12.77
CA ARG A 88 -8.62 -5.61 -13.93
C ARG A 88 -7.87 -5.73 -15.25
N LYS A 89 -6.60 -5.33 -15.30
CA LYS A 89 -5.88 -5.07 -16.56
C LYS A 89 -4.69 -6.00 -16.82
N ALA A 90 -4.07 -6.57 -15.78
CA ALA A 90 -2.82 -7.31 -15.90
C ALA A 90 -2.97 -8.82 -15.60
N GLY A 91 -3.80 -9.20 -14.62
CA GLY A 91 -4.10 -10.61 -14.38
C GLY A 91 -4.43 -10.96 -12.94
N ARG A 92 -4.39 -12.27 -12.65
CA ARG A 92 -4.77 -12.82 -11.34
C ARG A 92 -3.75 -12.42 -10.26
N LEU A 93 -4.27 -12.00 -9.12
CA LEU A 93 -3.49 -11.75 -7.91
C LEU A 93 -3.12 -13.08 -7.22
N ASN A 94 -2.08 -13.07 -6.41
CA ASN A 94 -1.66 -14.17 -5.56
C ASN A 94 -2.55 -14.25 -4.31
N THR A 95 -3.82 -14.53 -4.54
CA THR A 95 -4.90 -14.69 -3.55
C THR A 95 -5.66 -15.99 -3.84
N PRO A 96 -6.42 -16.55 -2.87
CA PRO A 96 -7.19 -17.77 -3.10
C PRO A 96 -8.12 -17.70 -4.32
N THR A 97 -8.81 -16.58 -4.53
CA THR A 97 -9.73 -16.40 -5.66
C THR A 97 -9.02 -15.94 -6.94
N GLY A 98 -7.79 -15.46 -6.84
CA GLY A 98 -7.10 -14.74 -7.91
C GLY A 98 -7.52 -13.28 -8.08
N GLY A 99 -8.40 -12.77 -7.21
CA GLY A 99 -8.78 -11.37 -7.09
C GLY A 99 -8.69 -10.87 -5.65
N ILE A 100 -9.16 -9.66 -5.40
CA ILE A 100 -9.25 -9.05 -4.08
C ILE A 100 -10.38 -9.74 -3.30
N GLU A 101 -10.05 -10.22 -2.10
CA GLU A 101 -10.97 -10.96 -1.22
C GLU A 101 -11.93 -10.06 -0.42
N GLU A 102 -11.69 -8.74 -0.45
CA GLU A 102 -12.42 -7.66 0.23
C GLU A 102 -12.30 -7.64 1.77
N GLU A 103 -12.18 -6.43 2.33
CA GLU A 103 -12.06 -6.23 3.77
C GLU A 103 -13.32 -6.70 4.52
N LYS A 104 -13.11 -7.27 5.72
CA LYS A 104 -14.19 -7.69 6.62
C LYS A 104 -14.46 -6.66 7.73
N SER A 105 -15.61 -6.81 8.37
CA SER A 105 -16.01 -6.05 9.56
C SER A 105 -14.95 -6.06 10.66
N MET A 106 -14.99 -5.05 11.51
CA MET A 106 -13.94 -4.77 12.49
C MET A 106 -13.71 -5.90 13.50
N CYS A 107 -12.45 -6.29 13.63
CA CYS A 107 -11.93 -7.10 14.73
C CYS A 107 -10.46 -6.68 14.91
N ALA A 108 -10.20 -5.83 15.92
CA ALA A 108 -8.92 -5.14 16.06
C ALA A 108 -7.73 -6.08 16.23
N GLU A 109 -7.88 -7.08 17.11
CA GLU A 109 -6.85 -8.08 17.38
C GLU A 109 -6.45 -8.86 16.12
N ILE A 110 -7.45 -9.44 15.43
CA ILE A 110 -7.20 -10.19 14.18
C ILE A 110 -6.68 -9.24 13.10
N GLY A 111 -7.24 -8.03 12.96
CA GLY A 111 -6.83 -7.06 11.96
C GLY A 111 -5.36 -6.65 12.10
N GLU A 112 -4.91 -6.32 13.32
CA GLU A 112 -3.52 -5.94 13.62
C GLU A 112 -2.51 -7.08 13.41
N GLN A 113 -2.90 -8.32 13.69
CA GLN A 113 -2.06 -9.48 13.42
C GLN A 113 -1.98 -9.75 11.91
N THR A 114 -3.14 -9.86 11.26
CA THR A 114 -3.25 -10.29 9.87
C THR A 114 -2.68 -9.26 8.90
N VAL A 115 -2.71 -7.95 9.20
CA VAL A 115 -2.11 -6.94 8.31
C VAL A 115 -0.63 -7.20 8.09
N VAL A 116 0.10 -7.58 9.14
CA VAL A 116 1.53 -7.93 9.04
C VAL A 116 1.68 -9.24 8.27
N GLU A 117 0.88 -10.27 8.59
CA GLU A 117 0.93 -11.57 7.91
C GLU A 117 0.67 -11.45 6.40
N ASN A 118 -0.36 -10.70 6.03
CA ASN A 118 -0.82 -10.43 4.67
C ASN A 118 0.09 -9.49 3.88
N THR A 119 1.07 -8.85 4.52
CA THR A 119 2.09 -8.05 3.83
C THR A 119 3.03 -8.97 3.07
N ARG A 120 2.87 -9.04 1.74
CA ARG A 120 3.67 -9.89 0.84
C ARG A 120 3.53 -9.47 -0.62
N GLU A 121 4.22 -10.19 -1.50
CA GLU A 121 4.12 -10.02 -2.95
C GLU A 121 2.76 -10.56 -3.44
N VAL A 122 1.92 -9.65 -3.96
CA VAL A 122 0.56 -9.94 -4.43
C VAL A 122 0.54 -10.23 -5.93
N TYR A 123 1.50 -9.70 -6.69
CA TYR A 123 1.68 -9.95 -8.11
C TYR A 123 3.17 -9.78 -8.42
N PRO A 124 3.77 -10.45 -9.42
CA PRO A 124 5.20 -10.31 -9.68
C PRO A 124 5.64 -8.85 -9.78
N GLY A 125 6.53 -8.42 -8.88
CA GLY A 125 7.01 -7.03 -8.80
C GLY A 125 6.11 -6.06 -8.02
N LEU A 126 4.95 -6.48 -7.50
CA LEU A 126 4.02 -5.69 -6.70
C LEU A 126 3.79 -6.32 -5.32
N PHE A 127 4.06 -5.55 -4.28
CA PHE A 127 3.80 -5.88 -2.88
C PHE A 127 2.61 -5.10 -2.34
N VAL A 128 2.00 -5.60 -1.27
CA VAL A 128 0.97 -4.89 -0.50
C VAL A 128 1.43 -4.65 0.92
N ALA A 129 1.07 -3.49 1.48
CA ALA A 129 1.33 -3.12 2.86
C ALA A 129 0.18 -2.28 3.44
N GLY A 130 0.12 -2.18 4.76
CA GLY A 130 -0.96 -1.53 5.49
C GLY A 130 -2.32 -2.13 5.17
N MET A 131 -3.39 -1.32 5.24
CA MET A 131 -4.75 -1.82 5.01
C MET A 131 -5.00 -2.42 3.64
N ALA A 132 -4.22 -2.06 2.61
CA ALA A 132 -4.30 -2.71 1.31
C ALA A 132 -4.04 -4.21 1.41
N ALA A 133 -3.15 -4.64 2.32
CA ALA A 133 -2.89 -6.06 2.55
C ALA A 133 -4.13 -6.80 3.07
N ASN A 134 -4.85 -6.23 4.05
CA ASN A 134 -6.07 -6.87 4.57
C ASN A 134 -7.24 -6.82 3.59
N THR A 135 -7.38 -5.74 2.81
CA THR A 135 -8.36 -5.68 1.72
C THR A 135 -8.11 -6.78 0.69
N VAL A 136 -6.86 -6.92 0.24
CA VAL A 136 -6.47 -7.90 -0.80
C VAL A 136 -6.68 -9.34 -0.31
N TYR A 137 -6.39 -9.62 0.95
CA TYR A 137 -6.38 -10.98 1.50
C TYR A 137 -7.58 -11.35 2.38
N GLY A 138 -8.57 -10.46 2.51
CA GLY A 138 -9.87 -10.82 3.07
C GLY A 138 -9.90 -10.86 4.60
N ALA A 139 -9.28 -9.87 5.24
CA ALA A 139 -9.13 -9.79 6.69
C ALA A 139 -9.88 -8.61 7.31
N PRO A 140 -10.18 -8.65 8.64
CA PRO A 140 -10.81 -7.56 9.36
C PRO A 140 -10.02 -6.24 9.36
N ARG A 141 -10.74 -5.12 9.46
CA ARG A 141 -10.16 -3.83 9.87
C ARG A 141 -9.90 -3.76 11.37
N MET A 142 -8.99 -2.87 11.79
CA MET A 142 -8.60 -2.72 13.19
C MET A 142 -9.03 -1.43 13.90
N GLY A 143 -9.46 -0.40 13.16
CA GLY A 143 -9.81 0.88 13.78
C GLY A 143 -8.57 1.72 14.12
N PRO A 144 -8.63 2.61 15.12
CA PRO A 144 -7.58 3.58 15.41
C PRO A 144 -6.41 2.98 16.22
N ILE A 145 -5.83 1.89 15.73
CA ILE A 145 -4.61 1.26 16.25
C ILE A 145 -3.67 1.01 15.06
N PHE A 146 -2.38 1.34 15.24
CA PHE A 146 -1.45 1.52 14.11
C PHE A 146 -0.17 0.68 14.21
N GLY A 147 -0.04 -0.19 15.21
CA GLY A 147 1.15 -1.00 15.40
C GLY A 147 1.38 -1.94 14.21
N GLY A 148 0.31 -2.61 13.77
CA GLY A 148 0.29 -3.46 12.59
C GLY A 148 0.61 -2.69 11.31
N MET A 149 0.16 -1.43 11.17
CA MET A 149 0.51 -0.59 10.01
C MET A 149 2.02 -0.35 9.90
N LEU A 150 2.66 0.04 11.01
CA LEU A 150 4.10 0.31 11.05
C LEU A 150 4.91 -0.97 10.82
N LEU A 151 4.53 -2.08 11.46
CA LEU A 151 5.18 -3.38 11.30
C LEU A 151 4.98 -3.96 9.90
N SER A 152 3.82 -3.74 9.28
CA SER A 152 3.53 -4.09 7.90
C SER A 152 4.46 -3.34 6.94
N GLY A 153 4.58 -2.01 7.07
CA GLY A 153 5.51 -1.22 6.25
C GLY A 153 6.97 -1.68 6.41
N LYS A 154 7.40 -1.93 7.65
CA LYS A 154 8.74 -2.48 7.95
C LYS A 154 8.97 -3.85 7.28
N LYS A 155 8.02 -4.78 7.41
CA LYS A 155 8.11 -6.11 6.79
C LYS A 155 8.21 -6.01 5.27
N ALA A 156 7.40 -5.15 4.63
CA ALA A 156 7.48 -4.94 3.19
C ALA A 156 8.88 -4.46 2.76
N ALA A 157 9.43 -3.48 3.47
CA ALA A 157 10.78 -2.97 3.22
C ALA A 157 11.85 -4.06 3.38
N GLU A 158 11.81 -4.84 4.46
CA GLU A 158 12.77 -5.92 4.72
C GLU A 158 12.72 -7.04 3.66
N VAL A 159 11.51 -7.40 3.21
CA VAL A 159 11.33 -8.42 2.16
C VAL A 159 11.85 -7.92 0.81
N ILE A 160 11.58 -6.65 0.46
CA ILE A 160 12.07 -6.05 -0.79
C ILE A 160 13.59 -5.90 -0.76
N LEU A 161 14.18 -5.46 0.36
CA LEU A 161 15.62 -5.34 0.52
C LEU A 161 16.36 -6.66 0.29
N LYS A 162 15.79 -7.79 0.72
CA LYS A 162 16.36 -9.13 0.47
C LYS A 162 16.34 -9.55 -1.00
N LYS A 163 15.57 -8.86 -1.85
CA LYS A 163 15.42 -9.15 -3.28
C LYS A 163 16.17 -8.18 -4.19
N LEU A 164 16.70 -7.07 -3.63
CA LEU A 164 17.47 -6.07 -4.37
C LEU A 164 18.90 -6.51 -4.65
#